data_AF-A0A9W9RZM8-F1
#
_entry.id   AF-A0A9W9RZM8-F1
#
_cell.length_a   1.000
_cell.length_b   1.000
_cell.length_c   1.000
_cell.angle_alpha   90.00
_cell.angle_beta   90.00
_cell.angle_gamma   90.00
#
_symmetry.space_group_name_H-M   'P 1'
#
loop_
_entity.id
_entity.type
_entity.pdbx_description
1 polymer ?
#
loop_
_entity_poly.entity_id
_entity_poly.type
_entity_poly.pdbx_seq_one_letter_code
_entity_poly.pdbx_strand_id
1 'polypeptide(L)'
;MVKDKDTVISEFNELVNMTPNELREWLKEEQSQSSGWTSESGETIGHESGRKIVDILEHNPSRKPSGYGESDIDHMRKVVSYCKRHIAQEETAKKNPDSKSYRSLKNWGHDALKQ
;
A
#
# COMPACT_ATOMS: atom_id res chain seq x y z
N MET A 1 9.03 6.91 18.64
CA MET A 1 7.63 6.98 19.13
C MET A 1 6.75 6.37 18.06
N VAL A 2 5.98 5.33 18.39
CA VAL A 2 5.00 4.74 17.46
C VAL A 2 3.88 5.76 17.27
N LYS A 3 3.46 6.02 16.03
CA LYS A 3 2.35 6.95 15.74
C LYS A 3 1.06 6.45 16.39
N ASP A 4 0.25 7.37 16.90
CA ASP A 4 -1.07 7.07 17.42
C ASP A 4 -1.98 6.54 16.29
N LYS A 5 -3.07 5.88 16.68
CA LYS A 5 -3.94 5.16 15.75
C LYS A 5 -4.65 6.10 14.79
N ASP A 6 -5.12 7.25 15.28
CA ASP A 6 -5.89 8.19 14.47
C ASP A 6 -5.02 8.83 13.38
N THR A 7 -3.80 9.21 13.72
CA THR A 7 -2.81 9.69 12.75
C THR A 7 -2.50 8.62 11.70
N VAL A 8 -2.31 7.36 12.10
CA VAL A 8 -2.05 6.26 11.14
C VAL A 8 -3.23 6.06 10.20
N ILE A 9 -4.45 6.08 10.71
CA ILE A 9 -5.67 5.89 9.91
C ILE A 9 -5.82 7.05 8.91
N SER A 10 -5.62 8.29 9.34
CA SER A 10 -5.68 9.46 8.45
C SER A 10 -4.66 9.33 7.32
N GLU A 11 -3.38 9.09 7.68
CA GLU A 11 -2.30 8.99 6.70
C GLU A 11 -2.49 7.78 5.76
N PHE A 12 -3.00 6.65 6.26
CA PHE A 12 -3.31 5.50 5.42
C PHE A 12 -4.40 5.86 4.39
N ASN A 13 -5.46 6.53 4.83
CA ASN A 13 -6.55 6.92 3.96
C ASN A 13 -6.14 7.97 2.91
N GLU A 14 -5.17 8.82 3.24
CA GLU A 14 -4.58 9.80 2.31
C GLU A 14 -3.63 9.13 1.31
N LEU A 15 -2.80 8.18 1.75
CA LEU A 15 -1.78 7.57 0.91
C LEU A 15 -2.33 6.45 0.02
N VAL A 16 -3.30 5.67 0.50
CA VAL A 16 -3.90 4.57 -0.29
C VAL A 16 -5.03 5.13 -1.16
N ASN A 17 -4.68 5.47 -2.40
CA ASN A 17 -5.54 6.12 -3.40
C ASN A 17 -6.14 5.12 -4.43
N MET A 18 -5.77 3.84 -4.36
CA MET A 18 -6.38 2.77 -5.15
C MET A 18 -7.62 2.21 -4.44
N THR A 19 -8.67 1.93 -5.21
CA THR A 19 -9.84 1.18 -4.73
C THR A 19 -9.49 -0.31 -4.58
N PRO A 20 -10.28 -1.10 -3.80
CA PRO A 20 -10.07 -2.54 -3.70
C PRO A 20 -10.04 -3.24 -5.06
N ASN A 21 -10.89 -2.81 -5.99
CA ASN A 21 -10.98 -3.42 -7.32
C ASN A 21 -9.75 -3.11 -8.17
N GLU A 22 -9.32 -1.84 -8.20
CA GLU A 22 -8.10 -1.47 -8.94
C GLU A 22 -6.86 -2.19 -8.39
N LEU A 23 -6.76 -2.28 -7.06
CA LEU A 23 -5.63 -2.98 -6.44
C LEU A 23 -5.70 -4.49 -6.72
N ARG A 24 -6.88 -5.11 -6.69
CA ARG A 24 -7.05 -6.53 -7.06
C ARG A 24 -6.66 -6.82 -8.49
N GLU A 25 -7.09 -5.99 -9.44
CA GLU A 25 -6.70 -6.20 -10.85
C GLU A 25 -5.19 -6.03 -11.03
N TRP A 26 -4.59 -5.03 -10.38
CA TRP A 26 -3.15 -4.85 -10.39
C TRP A 26 -2.37 -6.05 -9.82
N LEU A 27 -2.81 -6.62 -8.69
CA LEU A 27 -2.14 -7.77 -8.06
C LEU A 27 -2.15 -9.04 -8.93
N LYS A 28 -3.06 -9.15 -9.91
CA LYS A 28 -3.06 -10.28 -10.85
C LYS A 28 -1.94 -10.20 -11.88
N GLU A 29 -1.33 -9.04 -12.07
CA GLU A 29 -0.30 -8.83 -13.08
C GLU A 29 1.05 -9.41 -12.63
N GLU A 30 1.79 -10.01 -13.57
CA GLU A 30 3.16 -10.51 -13.33
C GLU A 30 4.09 -9.42 -12.80
N GLN A 31 3.87 -8.18 -13.26
CA GLN A 31 4.61 -7.01 -12.80
C GLN A 31 4.43 -6.76 -11.31
N SER A 32 3.24 -6.99 -10.77
CA SER A 32 2.96 -6.87 -9.35
C SER A 32 3.61 -8.00 -8.56
N GLN A 33 3.47 -9.23 -9.02
CA GLN A 33 3.98 -10.44 -8.34
C GLN A 33 5.51 -10.47 -8.22
N SER A 34 6.22 -9.89 -9.19
CA SER A 34 7.69 -9.87 -9.24
C SER A 34 8.34 -8.60 -8.66
N SER A 35 7.55 -7.62 -8.20
CA SER A 35 8.07 -6.32 -7.75
C SER A 35 8.32 -6.24 -6.25
N GLY A 36 9.60 -6.15 -5.88
CA GLY A 36 10.06 -5.89 -4.51
C GLY A 36 10.94 -6.99 -3.95
N TRP A 37 11.02 -7.05 -2.62
CA TRP A 37 11.78 -8.08 -1.92
C TRP A 37 10.92 -9.33 -1.70
N THR A 38 11.46 -10.48 -2.09
CA THR A 38 10.84 -11.80 -1.93
C THR A 38 11.07 -12.34 -0.53
N SER A 39 10.00 -12.75 0.14
CA SER A 39 10.05 -13.43 1.42
C SER A 39 10.37 -14.92 1.26
N GLU A 40 10.58 -15.62 2.38
CA GLU A 40 10.87 -17.06 2.38
C GLU A 40 9.73 -17.91 1.80
N SER A 41 8.50 -17.38 1.71
CA SER A 41 7.35 -18.05 1.08
C SER A 41 7.40 -18.03 -0.45
N GLY A 42 8.36 -17.33 -1.06
CA GLY A 42 8.44 -17.15 -2.51
C GLY A 42 7.61 -15.98 -3.04
N GLU A 43 6.86 -15.30 -2.18
CA GLU A 43 6.07 -14.12 -2.53
C GLU A 43 6.76 -12.81 -2.11
N THR A 44 6.61 -11.74 -2.89
CA THR A 44 7.10 -10.42 -2.50
C THR A 44 6.28 -9.81 -1.36
N ILE A 45 6.97 -9.15 -0.41
CA ILE A 45 6.33 -8.47 0.73
C ILE A 45 5.30 -7.45 0.25
N GLY A 46 5.61 -6.74 -0.83
CA GLY A 46 4.70 -5.72 -1.39
C GLY A 46 3.41 -6.37 -1.87
N HIS A 47 3.49 -7.46 -2.62
CA HIS A 47 2.32 -8.16 -3.13
C HIS A 47 1.46 -8.75 -2.00
N GLU A 48 2.09 -9.33 -0.97
CA GLU A 48 1.38 -9.80 0.23
C GLU A 48 0.68 -8.65 0.95
N SER A 49 1.37 -7.50 1.10
CA SER A 49 0.82 -6.29 1.68
C SER A 49 -0.38 -5.77 0.91
N GLY A 50 -0.33 -5.79 -0.42
CA GLY A 50 -1.42 -5.39 -1.29
C GLY A 50 -2.69 -6.19 -1.05
N ARG A 51 -2.60 -7.51 -0.87
CA ARG A 51 -3.77 -8.33 -0.51
C ARG A 51 -4.38 -7.91 0.82
N LYS A 52 -3.56 -7.68 1.84
CA LYS A 52 -4.05 -7.20 3.14
C LYS A 52 -4.72 -5.83 3.03
N ILE A 53 -4.21 -4.95 2.17
CA ILE A 53 -4.84 -3.65 1.91
C ILE A 53 -6.21 -3.84 1.26
N VAL A 54 -6.34 -4.75 0.29
CA VAL A 54 -7.65 -5.11 -0.29
C VAL A 54 -8.60 -5.55 0.83
N ASP A 55 -8.21 -6.52 1.65
CA ASP A 55 -9.05 -7.01 2.76
C ASP A 55 -9.48 -5.87 3.69
N ILE A 56 -8.54 -4.99 4.07
CA ILE A 56 -8.78 -3.81 4.92
C ILE A 56 -9.84 -2.88 4.33
N LEU A 57 -9.70 -2.56 3.04
CA LEU A 57 -10.60 -1.65 2.35
C LEU A 57 -11.99 -2.28 2.11
N GLU A 58 -12.07 -3.60 1.92
CA GLU A 58 -13.33 -4.30 1.71
C GLU A 58 -14.15 -4.48 2.99
N HIS A 59 -13.51 -4.75 4.13
CA HIS A 59 -14.24 -4.94 5.38
C HIS A 59 -14.65 -3.61 6.04
N ASN A 60 -14.00 -2.49 5.71
CA ASN A 60 -14.36 -1.15 6.19
C ASN A 60 -14.45 -0.13 5.03
N PRO A 61 -15.44 -0.26 4.12
CA PRO A 61 -15.56 0.59 2.95
C PRO A 61 -15.86 2.05 3.31
N SER A 62 -16.43 2.29 4.49
CA SER A 62 -16.69 3.64 5.01
C SER A 62 -15.47 4.33 5.62
N ARG A 63 -14.33 3.61 5.73
CA ARG A 63 -13.05 4.09 6.28
C ARG A 63 -13.18 4.71 7.68
N LYS A 64 -14.14 4.26 8.47
CA LYS A 64 -14.39 4.77 9.83
C LYS A 64 -13.32 4.27 10.80
N PRO A 65 -12.73 5.11 11.65
CA PRO A 65 -11.71 4.68 12.61
C PRO A 65 -12.12 3.51 13.50
N SER A 66 -13.38 3.48 13.95
CA SER A 66 -13.94 2.41 14.79
C SER A 66 -14.14 1.07 14.06
N GLY A 67 -14.01 1.04 12.74
CA GLY A 67 -14.16 -0.17 11.91
C GLY A 67 -12.85 -0.93 11.67
N TYR A 68 -11.74 -0.50 12.28
CA TYR A 68 -10.44 -1.14 12.15
C TYR A 68 -10.03 -1.84 13.45
N GLY A 69 -9.54 -3.07 13.33
CA GLY A 69 -8.93 -3.82 14.44
C GLY A 69 -7.44 -3.51 14.59
N GLU A 70 -6.83 -3.95 15.71
CA GLU A 70 -5.40 -3.72 15.97
C GLU A 70 -4.49 -4.24 14.86
N SER A 71 -4.82 -5.41 14.28
CA SER A 71 -4.07 -6.00 13.16
C SER A 71 -4.07 -5.10 11.93
N ASP A 72 -5.18 -4.45 11.65
CA ASP A 72 -5.33 -3.55 10.52
C ASP A 72 -4.45 -2.32 10.75
N ILE A 73 -4.54 -1.74 11.95
CA ILE A 73 -3.74 -0.58 12.33
C ILE A 73 -2.24 -0.88 12.26
N ASP A 74 -1.82 -2.06 12.72
CA ASP A 74 -0.42 -2.48 12.63
C ASP A 74 0.06 -2.63 11.19
N HIS A 75 -0.80 -3.15 10.31
CA HIS A 75 -0.47 -3.21 8.89
C HIS A 75 -0.47 -1.81 8.25
N MET A 76 -1.44 -0.96 8.56
CA MET A 76 -1.51 0.43 8.10
C MET A 76 -0.25 1.22 8.47
N ARG A 77 0.30 1.02 9.68
CA ARG A 77 1.59 1.63 10.07
C ARG A 77 2.71 1.28 9.10
N LYS A 78 2.78 0.02 8.66
CA LYS A 78 3.78 -0.44 7.68
C LYS A 78 3.53 0.22 6.32
N VAL A 79 2.28 0.24 5.87
CA VAL A 79 1.88 0.86 4.59
C VAL A 79 2.26 2.34 4.56
N VAL A 80 1.84 3.09 5.57
CA VAL A 80 2.13 4.52 5.72
C VAL A 80 3.64 4.78 5.72
N SER A 81 4.41 4.02 6.51
CA SER A 81 5.87 4.16 6.56
C SER A 81 6.51 3.86 5.21
N TYR A 82 6.03 2.83 4.52
CA TYR A 82 6.53 2.43 3.21
C TYR A 82 6.26 3.51 2.15
N CYS A 83 5.00 3.93 2.01
CA CYS A 83 4.59 4.91 1.01
C CYS A 83 5.30 6.24 1.21
N LYS A 84 5.35 6.78 2.44
CA LYS A 84 6.02 8.06 2.70
C LYS A 84 7.50 8.04 2.31
N ARG A 85 8.23 6.97 2.65
CA ARG A 85 9.64 6.83 2.30
C ARG A 85 9.85 6.75 0.79
N HIS A 86 9.04 5.93 0.10
CA HIS A 86 9.23 5.72 -1.33
C HIS A 86 8.74 6.90 -2.16
N ILE A 87 7.65 7.56 -1.79
CA ILE A 87 7.19 8.79 -2.45
C ILE A 87 8.28 9.88 -2.35
N ALA A 88 8.85 10.10 -1.17
CA ALA A 88 9.94 11.07 -1.00
C ALA A 88 11.19 10.73 -1.84
N GLN A 89 11.48 9.44 -2.04
CA GLN A 89 12.56 9.00 -2.93
C GLN A 89 12.19 9.20 -4.41
N GLU A 90 10.96 8.89 -4.83
CA GLU A 90 10.49 9.05 -6.21
C GLU A 90 10.31 10.52 -6.63
N GLU A 91 9.98 11.44 -5.72
CA GLU A 91 9.96 12.87 -6.05
C GLU A 91 11.33 13.36 -6.54
N THR A 92 12.42 12.73 -6.07
CA THR A 92 13.78 13.01 -6.56
C THR A 92 14.14 12.23 -7.85
N ALA A 93 13.48 11.11 -8.10
CA ALA A 93 13.70 10.22 -9.23
C ALA A 93 12.48 10.21 -10.15
N LYS A 94 12.41 11.16 -11.10
CA LYS A 94 11.40 11.32 -12.17
C LYS A 94 10.39 10.15 -12.27
N LYS A 95 9.11 10.41 -11.98
CA LYS A 95 7.99 9.45 -12.06
C LYS A 95 8.01 8.64 -13.36
N ASN A 96 8.51 7.41 -13.30
CA ASN A 96 8.56 6.48 -14.43
C ASN A 96 7.63 5.28 -14.16
N PRO A 97 6.53 5.10 -14.92
CA PRO A 97 5.60 4.00 -14.73
C PRO A 97 6.21 2.61 -14.96
N ASP A 98 7.34 2.52 -15.66
CA ASP A 98 8.05 1.26 -15.86
C ASP A 98 9.04 0.94 -14.73
N SER A 99 9.20 1.84 -13.75
CA SER A 99 10.15 1.65 -12.67
C SER A 99 9.70 0.58 -11.68
N LYS A 100 10.67 -0.14 -11.10
CA LYS A 100 10.42 -1.08 -9.99
C LYS A 100 9.77 -0.37 -8.80
N SER A 101 10.09 0.89 -8.59
CA SER A 101 9.59 1.68 -7.47
C SER A 101 8.12 2.05 -7.64
N TYR A 102 7.70 2.46 -8.83
CA TYR A 102 6.30 2.70 -9.16
C TYR A 102 5.46 1.42 -9.00
N ARG A 103 5.91 0.30 -9.59
CA ARG A 103 5.24 -0.99 -9.47
C ARG A 103 5.11 -1.43 -8.02
N SER A 104 6.16 -1.18 -7.23
CA SER A 104 6.14 -1.46 -5.81
C SER A 104 5.15 -0.55 -5.06
N LEU A 105 5.15 0.77 -5.28
CA LEU A 105 4.18 1.67 -4.66
C LEU A 105 2.73 1.25 -4.93
N LYS A 106 2.42 0.79 -6.15
CA LYS A 106 1.11 0.23 -6.48
C LYS A 106 0.78 -1.04 -5.69
N ASN A 107 1.75 -1.92 -5.44
CA ASN A 107 1.55 -3.06 -4.53
C ASN A 107 1.17 -2.62 -3.10
N TRP A 108 1.60 -1.43 -2.69
CA TRP A 108 1.25 -0.81 -1.41
C TRP A 108 0.02 0.10 -1.48
N GLY A 109 -0.78 -0.02 -2.55
CA GLY A 109 -2.06 0.68 -2.70
C GLY A 109 -1.96 2.16 -3.11
N HIS A 110 -0.74 2.63 -3.45
CA HIS A 110 -0.50 3.99 -3.92
C HIS A 110 -0.13 4.01 -5.40
N ASP A 111 -1.01 4.56 -6.23
CA ASP A 111 -0.71 4.85 -7.62
C ASP A 111 -0.20 6.29 -7.76
N ALA A 112 1.09 6.45 -8.06
CA ALA A 112 1.76 7.76 -8.14
C ALA A 112 1.33 8.61 -9.36
N LEU A 113 0.60 8.02 -10.31
CA LEU A 113 0.01 8.70 -11.47
C LEU A 113 -1.46 9.06 -11.26
N LYS A 114 -2.08 8.58 -10.19
CA LYS A 114 -3.47 8.90 -9.84
C LYS A 114 -3.53 10.20 -9.03
N GLN A 115 -4.32 11.15 -9.53
CA GLN A 115 -4.63 12.44 -8.88
C GLN A 115 -5.92 12.36 -8.08
#